data_AF-A0A964URI1-F1
#
_entry.id   AF-A0A964URI1-F1
#
_cell.length_a   1.000
_cell.length_b   1.000
_cell.length_c   1.000
_cell.angle_alpha   90.00
_cell.angle_beta   90.00
_cell.angle_gamma   90.00
#
_symmetry.space_group_name_H-M   'P 1'
#
loop_
_entity.id
_entity.type
_entity.pdbx_description
1 polymer ?
#
loop_
_entity_poly.entity_id
_entity_poly.type
_entity_poly.pdbx_seq_one_letter_code
_entity_poly.pdbx_strand_id
1 'polypeptide(L)'
;MWYAQNSGRRTRQLLGDGAVLLWTALWAAVAMIAYRLAQMVFRPLPNTGAGHGLGPGSAGSGSGFGQVGRSAAKVPLVGERLDAALRDMAGAGDRLAQAGDSSRAVVEVLTAVGAAGVFLLPVGLVLALWLPRRLRWSRQAAAAHELGASEDGRELLALRALMRPLDELARTATTLQDATPGSLAEGWREGDPETLDALAEAELVRLGLRTA
;
A
#
# COMPACT_ATOMS: atom_id res chain seq x y z
N MET A 1 22.91 2.64 -5.87
CA MET A 1 22.17 2.58 -7.17
C MET A 1 20.67 2.60 -6.90
N TRP A 2 19.90 3.47 -7.58
CA TRP A 2 18.46 3.69 -7.31
C TRP A 2 17.51 2.83 -8.18
N TYR A 3 18.01 1.99 -9.09
CA TYR A 3 17.20 1.12 -9.96
C TYR A 3 17.84 -0.26 -10.19
N ALA A 4 17.01 -1.30 -10.30
CA ALA A 4 17.45 -2.65 -10.68
C ALA A 4 17.87 -2.71 -12.15
N GLN A 5 18.97 -3.40 -12.46
CA GLN A 5 19.45 -3.58 -13.83
C GLN A 5 18.72 -4.71 -14.59
N ASN A 6 17.99 -5.60 -13.91
CA ASN A 6 17.20 -6.65 -14.53
C ASN A 6 15.78 -6.17 -14.93
N SER A 7 15.41 -6.39 -16.20
CA SER A 7 14.20 -5.84 -16.84
C SER A 7 12.90 -6.29 -16.17
N GLY A 8 12.79 -7.55 -15.74
CA GLY A 8 11.57 -8.09 -15.12
C GLY A 8 11.24 -7.50 -13.74
N ARG A 9 12.26 -7.19 -12.93
CA ARG A 9 12.06 -6.57 -11.60
C ARG A 9 11.83 -5.06 -11.70
N ARG A 10 12.44 -4.39 -12.68
CA ARG A 10 12.15 -2.99 -12.99
C ARG A 10 10.66 -2.79 -13.35
N THR A 11 10.07 -3.70 -14.11
CA THR A 11 8.62 -3.65 -14.42
C THR A 11 7.75 -3.83 -13.18
N ARG A 12 8.07 -4.77 -12.29
CA ARG A 12 7.33 -4.93 -11.01
C ARG A 12 7.47 -3.72 -10.09
N GLN A 13 8.61 -3.04 -10.11
CA GLN A 13 8.82 -1.79 -9.36
C GLN A 13 8.02 -0.65 -9.96
N LEU A 14 8.02 -0.49 -11.29
CA LEU A 14 7.20 0.50 -11.97
C LEU A 14 5.70 0.25 -11.77
N LEU A 15 5.27 -1.03 -11.81
CA LEU A 15 3.90 -1.42 -11.50
C LEU A 15 3.56 -1.17 -10.03
N GLY A 16 4.48 -1.42 -9.10
CA GLY A 16 4.28 -1.17 -7.68
C GLY A 16 4.19 0.33 -7.36
N ASP A 17 5.16 1.11 -7.85
CA ASP A 17 5.17 2.57 -7.75
C ASP A 17 3.91 3.15 -8.41
N GLY A 18 3.54 2.66 -9.61
CA GLY A 18 2.35 3.05 -10.34
C GLY A 18 1.03 2.68 -9.64
N ALA A 19 0.95 1.50 -9.02
CA ALA A 19 -0.22 1.09 -8.25
C ALA A 19 -0.39 1.96 -6.99
N VAL A 20 0.71 2.31 -6.31
CA VAL A 20 0.68 3.26 -5.17
C VAL A 20 0.23 4.64 -5.63
N LEU A 21 0.73 5.13 -6.77
CA LEU A 21 0.30 6.41 -7.35
C LEU A 21 -1.18 6.39 -7.72
N LEU A 22 -1.65 5.34 -8.39
CA LEU A 22 -3.06 5.18 -8.77
C LEU A 22 -3.96 5.10 -7.54
N TRP A 23 -3.56 4.34 -6.52
CA TRP A 23 -4.27 4.25 -5.25
C TRP A 23 -4.35 5.61 -4.54
N THR A 24 -3.24 6.34 -4.49
CA THR A 24 -3.18 7.68 -3.90
C THR A 24 -4.08 8.66 -4.67
N ALA A 25 -4.05 8.63 -6.00
CA ALA A 25 -4.89 9.47 -6.84
C ALA A 25 -6.38 9.14 -6.67
N LEU A 26 -6.73 7.85 -6.56
CA LEU A 26 -8.09 7.41 -6.31
C LEU A 26 -8.62 7.96 -4.98
N TRP A 27 -7.87 7.81 -3.89
CA TRP A 27 -8.30 8.32 -2.58
C TRP A 27 -8.29 9.84 -2.50
N ALA A 28 -7.39 10.52 -3.21
CA ALA A 28 -7.45 11.97 -3.37
C ALA A 28 -8.74 12.39 -4.08
N ALA A 29 -9.14 11.69 -5.14
CA ALA A 29 -10.40 11.96 -5.85
C ALA A 29 -11.62 11.73 -4.94
N VAL A 30 -11.64 10.62 -4.19
CA VAL A 30 -12.71 10.33 -3.20
C VAL A 30 -12.80 11.44 -2.15
N ALA A 31 -11.68 11.87 -1.58
CA ALA A 31 -11.64 12.96 -0.59
C ALA A 31 -12.13 14.29 -1.17
N MET A 32 -11.74 14.63 -2.40
CA MET A 32 -12.22 15.82 -3.11
C MET A 32 -13.73 15.78 -3.37
N ILE A 33 -14.26 14.63 -3.80
CA ILE A 33 -15.69 14.44 -4.04
C ILE A 33 -16.45 14.58 -2.72
N ALA A 34 -15.99 13.93 -1.65
CA ALA A 34 -16.60 14.02 -0.32
C ALA A 34 -16.63 15.47 0.19
N TYR A 35 -15.52 16.21 0.04
CA TYR A 35 -15.44 17.61 0.42
C TYR A 35 -16.39 18.50 -0.39
N ARG A 36 -16.48 18.30 -1.71
CA ARG A 36 -17.40 19.04 -2.58
C ARG A 36 -18.87 18.76 -2.25
N LEU A 37 -19.21 17.50 -1.97
CA LEU A 37 -20.57 17.13 -1.56
C LEU A 37 -20.94 17.77 -0.22
N ALA A 38 -20.01 17.78 0.75
CA ALA A 38 -20.23 18.48 2.02
C ALA A 38 -20.47 19.98 1.78
N GLN A 39 -19.64 20.65 0.98
CA GLN A 39 -19.81 22.07 0.62
C GLN A 39 -21.15 22.37 -0.07
N MET A 40 -21.67 21.46 -0.89
CA MET A 40 -22.99 21.63 -1.54
C MET A 40 -24.15 21.52 -0.55
N VAL A 41 -24.05 20.60 0.42
CA VAL A 41 -25.07 20.43 1.46
C VAL A 41 -25.06 21.60 2.46
N PHE A 42 -23.89 22.19 2.73
CA PHE A 42 -23.73 23.30 3.67
C PHE A 42 -23.76 24.71 3.04
N ARG A 43 -23.96 24.82 1.71
CA ARG A 43 -24.14 26.13 1.07
C ARG A 43 -25.56 26.66 1.38
N PRO A 44 -25.70 27.86 1.97
CA PRO A 44 -27.01 28.48 2.11
C PRO A 44 -27.59 28.73 0.72
N LEU A 45 -28.84 28.34 0.48
CA LEU A 45 -29.63 28.93 -0.61
C LEU A 45 -29.50 30.45 -0.48
N PRO A 46 -29.14 31.19 -1.56
CA PRO A 46 -29.15 32.64 -1.48
C PRO A 46 -30.56 33.06 -1.09
N ASN A 47 -30.64 33.90 -0.05
CA ASN A 47 -31.87 34.45 0.49
C ASN A 47 -32.60 35.24 -0.61
N THR A 48 -33.35 34.58 -1.49
CA THR A 48 -34.41 35.22 -2.27
C THR A 48 -35.55 35.44 -1.29
N GLY A 49 -35.53 36.60 -0.64
CA GLY A 49 -36.66 37.14 0.07
C GLY A 49 -37.84 37.27 -0.89
N ALA A 50 -38.80 36.37 -0.76
CA ALA A 50 -40.20 36.58 -1.16
C ALA A 50 -41.03 35.62 -0.32
N GLY A 51 -41.84 36.18 0.57
CA GLY A 51 -42.62 35.42 1.54
C GLY A 51 -43.80 34.65 0.93
N HIS A 52 -44.44 33.90 1.83
CA HIS A 52 -45.76 33.26 1.74
C HIS A 52 -45.84 31.89 1.04
N GLY A 53 -46.13 30.87 1.86
CA GLY A 53 -46.95 29.72 1.44
C GLY A 53 -46.40 28.34 1.76
N LEU A 54 -46.77 27.83 2.95
CA LEU A 54 -47.19 26.44 3.26
C LEU A 54 -46.64 25.26 2.42
N GLY A 55 -46.00 24.29 3.11
CA GLY A 55 -46.00 22.87 2.73
C GLY A 55 -44.92 22.01 3.42
N PRO A 56 -45.27 20.93 4.15
CA PRO A 56 -44.29 19.95 4.62
C PRO A 56 -43.97 19.00 3.46
N GLY A 57 -42.85 19.19 2.78
CA GLY A 57 -42.56 18.46 1.56
C GLY A 57 -41.12 18.58 1.08
N SER A 58 -40.16 18.23 1.94
CA SER A 58 -38.77 17.97 1.51
C SER A 58 -38.32 16.57 1.94
N ALA A 59 -39.18 15.58 1.69
CA ALA A 59 -38.76 14.19 1.58
C ALA A 59 -38.31 13.93 0.13
N GLY A 60 -37.01 13.85 -0.12
CA GLY A 60 -36.54 13.47 -1.45
C GLY A 60 -35.06 13.70 -1.73
N SER A 61 -34.17 13.04 -0.99
CA SER A 61 -32.85 12.58 -1.51
C SER A 61 -32.02 11.72 -0.54
N GLY A 62 -32.65 11.12 0.49
CA GLY A 62 -31.98 10.23 1.45
C GLY A 62 -32.01 8.72 1.11
N SER A 63 -32.63 8.31 -0.01
CA SER A 63 -32.90 6.89 -0.29
C SER A 63 -31.69 6.08 -0.81
N GLY A 64 -30.59 6.74 -1.19
CA GLY A 64 -29.38 6.03 -1.64
C GLY A 64 -28.53 5.45 -0.51
N PHE A 65 -28.48 6.12 0.65
CA PHE A 65 -27.58 5.73 1.76
C PHE A 65 -28.22 4.72 2.73
N GLY A 66 -29.55 4.71 2.87
CA GLY A 66 -30.26 3.73 3.72
C GLY A 66 -30.22 2.29 3.18
N GLN A 67 -29.97 2.11 1.88
CA GLN A 67 -29.85 0.79 1.25
C GLN A 67 -28.44 0.19 1.45
N VAL A 68 -27.40 1.03 1.52
CA VAL A 68 -25.99 0.61 1.66
C VAL A 68 -25.66 0.24 3.11
N GLY A 69 -26.25 0.93 4.09
CA GLY A 69 -26.06 0.62 5.52
C GLY A 69 -26.59 -0.76 5.95
N ARG A 70 -27.62 -1.28 5.27
CA ARG A 70 -28.18 -2.60 5.59
C ARG A 70 -27.34 -3.78 5.10
N SER A 71 -26.39 -3.55 4.18
CA SER A 71 -25.47 -4.60 3.69
C SER A 71 -24.16 -4.69 4.48
N ALA A 72 -23.81 -3.65 5.25
CA ALA A 72 -22.62 -3.67 6.12
C ALA A 72 -22.86 -4.33 7.49
N ALA A 73 -24.13 -4.59 7.86
CA ALA A 73 -24.55 -5.13 9.15
C ALA A 73 -24.32 -6.64 9.36
N LYS A 74 -23.53 -7.30 8.50
CA LYS A 74 -23.29 -8.76 8.57
C LYS A 74 -21.81 -9.16 8.64
N VAL A 75 -20.99 -8.38 9.35
CA VAL A 75 -19.63 -8.83 9.74
C VAL A 75 -19.59 -9.03 11.27
N PRO A 76 -19.80 -10.27 11.75
CA PRO A 76 -19.93 -10.56 13.17
C PRO A 76 -18.53 -10.66 13.78
N LEU A 77 -17.98 -9.53 14.22
CA LEU A 77 -16.86 -9.40 15.18
C LEU A 77 -16.46 -7.93 15.39
N VAL A 78 -16.85 -7.02 14.47
CA VAL A 78 -16.60 -5.57 14.57
C VAL A 78 -17.91 -4.79 14.74
N GLY A 79 -19.06 -5.42 14.51
CA GLY A 79 -20.39 -4.80 14.54
C GLY A 79 -20.68 -4.03 15.82
N GLU A 80 -20.51 -4.63 17.00
CA GLU A 80 -20.87 -3.95 18.26
C GLU A 80 -19.97 -2.76 18.61
N ARG A 81 -18.67 -2.85 18.30
CA ARG A 81 -17.71 -1.75 18.56
C ARG A 81 -17.84 -0.63 17.53
N LEU A 82 -18.16 -0.97 16.29
CA LEU A 82 -18.44 0.00 15.23
C LEU A 82 -19.80 0.67 15.46
N ASP A 83 -20.81 -0.08 15.90
CA ASP A 83 -22.14 0.43 16.22
C ASP A 83 -22.12 1.31 17.48
N ALA A 84 -21.30 0.96 18.49
CA ALA A 84 -21.01 1.84 19.62
C ALA A 84 -20.28 3.12 19.21
N ALA A 85 -19.23 3.02 18.38
CA ALA A 85 -18.50 4.19 17.88
C ALA A 85 -19.36 5.09 16.99
N LEU A 86 -20.27 4.51 16.19
CA LEU A 86 -21.22 5.24 15.36
C LEU A 86 -22.31 5.92 16.20
N ARG A 87 -22.80 5.27 17.27
CA ARG A 87 -23.73 5.88 18.23
C ARG A 87 -23.11 7.02 19.02
N ASP A 88 -21.86 6.88 19.46
CA ASP A 88 -21.13 7.96 20.15
C ASP A 88 -20.88 9.15 19.22
N MET A 89 -20.55 8.88 17.96
CA MET A 89 -20.35 9.93 16.95
C MET A 89 -21.66 10.63 16.58
N ALA A 90 -22.77 9.89 16.49
CA ALA A 90 -24.10 10.45 16.28
C ALA A 90 -24.56 11.30 17.48
N GLY A 91 -24.34 10.82 18.70
CA GLY A 91 -24.64 11.57 19.93
C GLY A 91 -23.79 12.83 20.11
N ALA A 92 -22.54 12.83 19.63
CA ALA A 92 -21.71 14.02 19.55
C ALA A 92 -22.24 15.03 18.50
N GLY A 93 -22.75 14.54 17.37
CA GLY A 93 -23.40 15.34 16.33
C GLY A 93 -24.64 16.08 16.83
N ASP A 94 -25.51 15.40 17.60
CA ASP A 94 -26.72 16.00 18.16
C ASP A 94 -26.42 17.08 19.20
N ARG A 95 -25.39 16.88 20.05
CA ARG A 95 -24.94 17.88 21.02
C ARG A 95 -24.34 19.12 20.35
N LEU A 96 -23.73 18.94 19.18
CA LEU A 96 -23.17 20.01 18.35
C LEU A 96 -24.23 20.79 17.56
N ALA A 97 -25.31 20.11 17.14
CA ALA A 97 -26.46 20.73 16.49
C ALA A 97 -27.26 21.64 17.42
N GLN A 98 -27.25 21.36 18.74
CA GLN A 98 -27.90 22.20 19.75
C GLN A 98 -27.11 23.49 20.10
N ALA A 99 -25.85 23.64 19.68
CA ALA A 99 -24.98 24.78 20.00
C ALA A 99 -24.80 25.77 18.83
N GLY A 100 -25.92 26.25 18.29
CA GLY A 100 -26.07 26.82 16.93
C GLY A 100 -25.11 27.91 16.41
N ASP A 101 -24.39 28.67 17.23
CA ASP A 101 -23.49 29.74 16.74
C ASP A 101 -22.01 29.30 16.64
N SER A 102 -21.60 28.27 17.39
CA SER A 102 -20.25 27.67 17.30
C SER A 102 -20.19 26.49 16.33
N SER A 103 -21.36 26.02 15.85
CA SER A 103 -21.50 24.80 15.04
C SER A 103 -20.83 24.90 13.67
N ARG A 104 -20.73 26.09 13.06
CA ARG A 104 -20.19 26.23 11.69
C ARG A 104 -18.69 25.94 11.62
N ALA A 105 -17.91 26.51 12.55
CA ALA A 105 -16.47 26.27 12.64
C ALA A 105 -16.18 24.81 13.00
N VAL A 106 -16.98 24.21 13.89
CA VAL A 106 -16.81 22.79 14.25
C VAL A 106 -17.15 21.86 13.09
N VAL A 107 -18.22 22.14 12.33
CA VAL A 107 -18.59 21.36 11.13
C VAL A 107 -17.52 21.49 10.05
N GLU A 108 -16.95 22.69 9.86
CA GLU A 108 -15.88 22.90 8.90
C GLU A 108 -14.61 22.12 9.27
N VAL A 109 -14.20 22.17 10.55
CA VAL A 109 -13.04 21.41 11.07
C VAL A 109 -13.29 19.90 10.98
N LEU A 110 -14.47 19.41 11.37
CA LEU A 110 -14.82 17.99 11.29
C LEU A 110 -14.86 17.50 9.84
N THR A 111 -15.36 18.32 8.92
CA THR A 111 -15.38 18.00 7.49
C THR A 111 -13.96 17.96 6.93
N ALA A 112 -13.11 18.91 7.31
CA ALA A 112 -11.71 18.94 6.90
C ALA A 112 -10.91 17.76 7.45
N VAL A 113 -11.05 17.45 8.75
CA VAL A 113 -10.39 16.31 9.41
C VAL A 113 -10.92 14.99 8.87
N GLY A 114 -12.23 14.88 8.62
CA GLY A 114 -12.85 13.71 8.01
C GLY A 114 -12.32 13.46 6.59
N ALA A 115 -12.28 14.50 5.75
CA ALA A 115 -11.72 14.40 4.39
C ALA A 115 -10.22 14.06 4.42
N ALA A 116 -9.46 14.64 5.34
CA ALA A 116 -8.05 14.30 5.55
C ALA A 116 -7.89 12.83 6.00
N GLY A 117 -8.72 12.34 6.91
CA GLY A 117 -8.71 10.95 7.37
C GLY A 117 -9.01 9.95 6.26
N VAL A 118 -9.99 10.26 5.40
CA VAL A 118 -10.35 9.45 4.22
C VAL A 118 -9.17 9.32 3.24
N PHE A 119 -8.29 10.31 3.15
CA PHE A 119 -7.07 10.24 2.35
C PHE A 119 -5.89 9.59 3.09
N LEU A 120 -5.59 10.08 4.30
CA LEU A 120 -4.38 9.73 5.05
C LEU A 120 -4.37 8.29 5.54
N LEU A 121 -5.52 7.75 5.97
CA LEU A 121 -5.58 6.37 6.47
C LEU A 121 -5.23 5.33 5.39
N PRO A 122 -5.90 5.28 4.23
CA PRO A 122 -5.60 4.28 3.21
C PRO A 122 -4.24 4.49 2.55
N VAL A 123 -3.82 5.75 2.33
CA VAL A 123 -2.51 6.04 1.73
C VAL A 123 -1.38 5.76 2.72
N GLY A 124 -1.54 6.20 3.96
CA GLY A 124 -0.58 5.98 5.04
C GLY A 124 -0.37 4.50 5.32
N LEU A 125 -1.44 3.69 5.35
CA LEU A 125 -1.33 2.24 5.54
C LEU A 125 -0.55 1.57 4.40
N VAL A 126 -0.87 1.89 3.15
CA VAL A 126 -0.16 1.34 1.99
C VAL A 126 1.31 1.74 2.02
N LEU A 127 1.63 3.01 2.28
CA LEU A 127 3.01 3.47 2.39
C LEU A 127 3.75 2.80 3.55
N ALA A 128 3.12 2.66 4.72
CA ALA A 128 3.72 2.02 5.89
C ALA A 128 4.04 0.54 5.65
N LEU A 129 3.23 -0.18 4.87
CA LEU A 129 3.48 -1.58 4.53
C LEU A 129 4.47 -1.74 3.36
N TRP A 130 4.42 -0.81 2.40
CA TRP A 130 5.19 -0.91 1.16
C TRP A 130 6.61 -0.36 1.28
N LEU A 131 6.77 0.79 1.94
CA LEU A 131 8.05 1.50 2.03
C LEU A 131 9.14 0.70 2.75
N PRO A 132 8.89 0.04 3.90
CA PRO A 132 9.91 -0.76 4.58
C PRO A 132 10.36 -1.94 3.71
N ARG A 133 9.42 -2.59 3.02
CA ARG A 133 9.71 -3.70 2.11
C ARG A 133 10.59 -3.24 0.96
N ARG A 134 10.32 -2.06 0.38
CA ARG A 134 11.11 -1.47 -0.70
C ARG A 134 12.51 -1.07 -0.24
N LEU A 135 12.62 -0.43 0.93
CA LEU A 135 13.90 -0.04 1.52
C LEU A 135 14.77 -1.25 1.89
N ARG A 136 14.18 -2.32 2.43
CA ARG A 136 14.91 -3.56 2.71
C ARG A 136 15.49 -4.17 1.43
N TRP A 137 14.70 -4.22 0.36
CA TRP A 137 15.16 -4.76 -0.91
C TRP A 137 16.27 -3.89 -1.53
N SER A 138 16.16 -2.55 -1.50
CA SER A 138 17.18 -1.67 -2.07
C SER A 138 18.51 -1.79 -1.33
N ARG A 139 18.49 -1.92 0.00
CA ARG A 139 19.69 -2.16 0.81
C ARG A 139 20.33 -3.52 0.49
N GLN A 140 19.53 -4.57 0.33
CA GLN A 140 20.04 -5.90 -0.04
C GLN A 140 20.67 -5.90 -1.44
N ALA A 141 20.04 -5.23 -2.40
CA ALA A 141 20.58 -5.14 -3.76
C ALA A 141 21.87 -4.31 -3.80
N ALA A 142 21.96 -3.22 -3.03
CA ALA A 142 23.19 -2.44 -2.93
C ALA A 142 24.34 -3.26 -2.34
N ALA A 143 24.09 -3.97 -1.22
CA ALA A 143 25.09 -4.81 -0.59
C ALA A 143 25.55 -5.96 -1.50
N ALA A 144 24.63 -6.61 -2.22
CA ALA A 144 25.00 -7.69 -3.14
C ALA A 144 25.80 -7.20 -4.35
N HIS A 145 25.51 -6.01 -4.87
CA HIS A 145 26.31 -5.40 -5.92
C HIS A 145 27.74 -5.08 -5.45
N GLU A 146 27.90 -4.59 -4.23
CA GLU A 146 29.21 -4.34 -3.63
C GLU A 146 30.00 -5.64 -3.42
N LEU A 147 29.35 -6.68 -2.89
CA LEU A 147 29.95 -8.00 -2.70
C LEU A 147 30.40 -8.63 -4.03
N GLY A 148 29.58 -8.53 -5.08
CA GLY A 148 29.92 -9.08 -6.40
C GLY A 148 31.13 -8.44 -7.07
N ALA A 149 31.59 -7.27 -6.60
CA ALA A 149 32.80 -6.62 -7.11
C ALA A 149 34.10 -7.15 -6.45
N SER A 150 33.99 -8.04 -5.47
CA SER A 150 35.12 -8.64 -4.75
C SER A 150 35.08 -10.16 -4.85
N GLU A 151 36.24 -10.80 -4.79
CA GLU A 151 36.37 -12.26 -4.80
C GLU A 151 35.76 -12.88 -3.53
N ASP A 152 36.15 -12.38 -2.34
CA ASP A 152 35.56 -12.78 -1.04
C ASP A 152 34.03 -12.59 -1.00
N GLY A 153 33.53 -11.50 -1.62
CA GLY A 153 32.10 -11.24 -1.67
C GLY A 153 31.36 -12.19 -2.61
N ARG A 154 32.03 -12.76 -3.61
CA ARG A 154 31.46 -13.78 -4.49
C ARG A 154 31.21 -15.09 -3.74
N GLU A 155 32.16 -15.52 -2.91
CA GLU A 155 31.99 -16.70 -2.06
C GLU A 155 30.84 -16.53 -1.06
N LEU A 156 30.68 -15.34 -0.49
CA LEU A 156 29.56 -15.02 0.40
C LEU A 156 28.20 -15.05 -0.32
N LEU A 157 28.15 -14.58 -1.58
CA LEU A 157 26.95 -14.67 -2.41
C LEU A 157 26.64 -16.13 -2.74
N ALA A 158 27.66 -16.93 -3.07
CA ALA A 158 27.51 -18.36 -3.33
C ALA A 158 26.99 -19.12 -2.09
N LEU A 159 27.56 -18.87 -0.91
CA LEU A 159 27.08 -19.44 0.36
C LEU A 159 25.62 -19.06 0.63
N ARG A 160 25.25 -17.81 0.33
CA ARG A 160 23.88 -17.34 0.49
C ARG A 160 22.91 -18.04 -0.47
N ALA A 161 23.35 -18.31 -1.70
CA ALA A 161 22.60 -19.10 -2.68
C ALA A 161 22.38 -20.54 -2.20
N LEU A 162 23.37 -21.14 -1.52
CA LEU A 162 23.23 -22.47 -0.93
C LEU A 162 22.17 -22.55 0.19
N MET A 163 21.91 -21.45 0.88
CA MET A 163 20.86 -21.36 1.92
C MET A 163 19.46 -21.05 1.35
N ARG A 164 19.23 -21.29 0.05
CA ARG A 164 17.95 -21.04 -0.62
C ARG A 164 17.03 -22.27 -0.59
N PRO A 165 15.73 -22.09 -0.87
CA PRO A 165 14.81 -23.20 -1.07
C PRO A 165 15.34 -24.21 -2.09
N LEU A 166 15.02 -25.49 -1.88
CA LEU A 166 15.56 -26.59 -2.68
C LEU A 166 15.17 -26.51 -4.17
N ASP A 167 14.06 -25.86 -4.50
CA ASP A 167 13.62 -25.65 -5.88
C ASP A 167 14.45 -24.58 -6.61
N GLU A 168 15.00 -23.59 -5.90
CA GLU A 168 15.92 -22.59 -6.46
C GLU A 168 17.31 -23.20 -6.66
N LEU A 169 17.78 -23.97 -5.68
CA LEU A 169 19.02 -24.74 -5.75
C LEU A 169 19.01 -25.73 -6.92
N ALA A 170 17.92 -26.49 -7.07
CA ALA A 170 17.81 -27.46 -8.16
C ALA A 170 17.84 -26.79 -9.54
N ARG A 171 17.20 -25.62 -9.70
CA ARG A 171 17.30 -24.83 -10.93
C ARG A 171 18.72 -24.33 -11.19
N THR A 172 19.45 -23.93 -10.16
CA THR A 172 20.84 -23.51 -10.31
C THR A 172 21.74 -24.67 -10.72
N ALA A 173 21.50 -25.88 -10.19
CA ALA A 173 22.23 -27.07 -10.63
C ALA A 173 22.04 -27.35 -12.13
N THR A 174 20.85 -27.09 -12.70
CA THR A 174 20.61 -27.32 -14.13
C THR A 174 21.34 -26.37 -15.08
N THR A 175 21.94 -25.28 -14.58
CA THR A 175 22.73 -24.36 -15.42
C THR A 175 24.17 -24.84 -15.59
N LEU A 176 24.66 -25.72 -14.72
CA LEU A 176 25.98 -26.30 -14.76
C LEU A 176 25.92 -27.68 -15.41
N GLN A 177 26.93 -28.01 -16.22
CA GLN A 177 26.99 -29.30 -16.89
C GLN A 177 27.31 -30.40 -15.87
N ASP A 178 26.57 -31.52 -15.92
CA ASP A 178 26.72 -32.67 -15.01
C ASP A 178 26.59 -32.36 -13.50
N ALA A 179 26.03 -31.20 -13.13
CA ALA A 179 25.82 -30.84 -11.74
C ALA A 179 24.50 -31.40 -11.19
N THR A 180 24.53 -31.74 -9.91
CA THR A 180 23.36 -32.08 -9.10
C THR A 180 23.21 -31.07 -7.96
N PRO A 181 22.03 -30.96 -7.32
CA PRO A 181 21.88 -30.09 -6.15
C PRO A 181 22.89 -30.40 -5.03
N GLY A 182 23.35 -31.67 -4.94
CA GLY A 182 24.37 -32.09 -3.98
C GLY A 182 25.79 -31.67 -4.38
N SER A 183 26.14 -31.74 -5.67
CA SER A 183 27.49 -31.37 -6.15
C SER A 183 27.76 -29.87 -6.01
N LEU A 184 26.73 -29.02 -5.95
CA LEU A 184 26.88 -27.60 -5.64
C LEU A 184 27.55 -27.35 -4.27
N ALA A 185 27.26 -28.21 -3.28
CA ALA A 185 27.86 -28.09 -1.95
C ALA A 185 29.32 -28.60 -1.92
N GLU A 186 29.66 -29.54 -2.80
CA GLU A 186 31.01 -30.02 -3.01
C GLU A 186 31.85 -28.97 -3.72
N GLY A 187 31.39 -28.46 -4.86
CA GLY A 187 32.07 -27.40 -5.62
C GLY A 187 32.30 -26.13 -4.80
N TRP A 188 31.35 -25.75 -3.93
CA TRP A 188 31.57 -24.63 -2.99
C TRP A 188 32.67 -24.92 -1.96
N ARG A 189 32.76 -26.16 -1.45
CA ARG A 189 33.78 -26.54 -0.46
C ARG A 189 35.18 -26.63 -1.07
N GLU A 190 35.26 -27.06 -2.32
CA GLU A 190 36.52 -27.16 -3.08
C GLU A 190 36.96 -25.83 -3.67
N GLY A 191 36.10 -24.80 -3.62
CA GLY A 191 36.37 -23.50 -4.22
C GLY A 191 36.37 -23.55 -5.75
N ASP A 192 35.58 -24.44 -6.36
CA ASP A 192 35.44 -24.54 -7.81
C ASP A 192 34.92 -23.21 -8.38
N PRO A 193 35.71 -22.52 -9.23
CA PRO A 193 35.33 -21.22 -9.77
C PRO A 193 34.01 -21.23 -10.53
N GLU A 194 33.73 -22.32 -11.27
CA GLU A 194 32.51 -22.42 -12.08
C GLU A 194 31.25 -22.52 -11.19
N THR A 195 31.32 -23.37 -10.16
CA THR A 195 30.26 -23.50 -9.15
C THR A 195 30.04 -22.21 -8.36
N LEU A 196 31.13 -21.54 -7.93
CA LEU A 196 31.04 -20.28 -7.19
C LEU A 196 30.41 -19.16 -8.04
N ASP A 197 30.82 -19.05 -9.30
CA ASP A 197 30.29 -18.06 -10.24
C ASP A 197 28.80 -18.31 -10.52
N ALA A 198 28.39 -19.54 -10.79
CA ALA A 198 26.99 -19.88 -11.03
C ALA A 198 26.09 -19.62 -9.80
N LEU A 199 26.56 -19.95 -8.60
CA LEU A 199 25.83 -19.71 -7.35
C LEU A 199 25.74 -18.20 -7.04
N ALA A 200 26.83 -17.45 -7.21
CA ALA A 200 26.84 -16.02 -7.01
C ALA A 200 25.95 -15.30 -8.02
N GLU A 201 26.01 -15.70 -9.30
CA GLU A 201 25.14 -15.20 -10.35
C GLU A 201 23.67 -15.48 -10.05
N ALA A 202 23.32 -16.68 -9.58
CA ALA A 202 21.95 -17.00 -9.19
C ALA A 202 21.41 -16.05 -8.10
N GLU A 203 22.23 -15.70 -7.10
CA GLU A 203 21.83 -14.73 -6.05
C GLU A 203 21.73 -13.29 -6.58
N LEU A 204 22.61 -12.89 -7.51
CA LEU A 204 22.56 -11.57 -8.18
C LEU A 204 21.34 -11.44 -9.09
N VAL A 205 21.06 -12.44 -9.91
CA VAL A 205 19.86 -12.53 -10.77
C VAL A 205 18.60 -12.51 -9.93
N ARG A 206 18.59 -13.24 -8.79
CA ARG A 206 17.49 -13.20 -7.81
C ARG A 206 17.29 -11.79 -7.28
N LEU A 207 18.34 -11.02 -7.03
CA LEU A 207 18.21 -9.63 -6.61
C LEU A 207 17.88 -8.66 -7.76
N GLY A 208 17.91 -9.12 -9.01
CA GLY A 208 17.64 -8.31 -10.19
C GLY A 208 18.83 -7.46 -10.64
N LEU A 209 20.04 -7.91 -10.29
CA LEU A 209 21.30 -7.38 -10.81
C LEU A 209 21.69 -8.20 -12.05
N ARG A 210 22.36 -7.56 -13.01
CA ARG A 210 23.00 -8.27 -14.13
C ARG A 210 24.47 -8.43 -13.79
N THR A 211 24.95 -9.65 -13.89
CA THR A 211 26.36 -9.99 -14.06
C THR A 211 26.79 -9.51 -15.45
N ALA A 212 27.97 -8.88 -15.53
CA ALA A 212 28.54 -8.35 -16.77
C ALA A 212 29.38 -9.41 -17.47
#